data_AF-A0A257M479-F1
#
_entry.id   AF-A0A257M479-F1
#
_cell.length_a   1.000
_cell.length_b   1.000
_cell.length_c   1.000
_cell.angle_alpha   90.00
_cell.angle_beta   90.00
_cell.angle_gamma   90.00
#
_symmetry.space_group_name_H-M   'P 1'
#
loop_
_entity.id
_entity.type
_entity.pdbx_description
1 polymer ?
#
loop_
_entity_poly.entity_id
_entity_poly.type
_entity_poly.pdbx_seq_one_letter_code
_entity_poly.pdbx_strand_id
1 'polypeptide(L)'
;MVFALSPPGLFLPPNSPHPMKLKIASAMALFCGLTAVSNAFTLDFVGYEGTTLPPNPLVIFVPGYGDVRFDAANGSTLVVDSAYQNDNGSAAPSLSFDERDALKVTFLGAQPLNVDFDFVGVSAGENFTVQPALFEAQSYLINLQGSGNGAGLYAISWQQTAVPEPSSSLLGLLGTAALVLRRRRA
;
A
#
# COMPACT_ATOMS: atom_id res chain seq x y z
N MET A 1 -18.42 57.13 86.24
CA MET A 1 -17.94 55.81 85.77
C MET A 1 -17.84 55.90 84.24
N VAL A 2 -16.82 56.61 83.74
CA VAL A 2 -15.49 56.16 83.24
C VAL A 2 -15.54 55.61 81.81
N PHE A 3 -14.71 56.23 80.97
CA PHE A 3 -14.48 56.16 79.52
C PHE A 3 -13.85 54.84 79.00
N ALA A 4 -14.00 54.57 77.69
CA ALA A 4 -12.93 54.30 76.68
C ALA A 4 -13.55 53.68 75.41
N LEU A 5 -13.57 54.33 74.23
CA LEU A 5 -12.53 54.49 73.18
C LEU A 5 -12.17 53.21 72.37
N SER A 6 -12.36 53.32 71.05
CA SER A 6 -12.08 52.37 69.94
C SER A 6 -10.57 52.13 69.71
N PRO A 7 -10.15 51.08 68.94
CA PRO A 7 -9.74 51.35 67.56
C PRO A 7 -10.04 50.21 66.53
N PRO A 8 -9.81 50.47 65.22
CA PRO A 8 -10.34 49.70 64.09
C PRO A 8 -9.37 48.62 63.55
N GLY A 9 -9.92 47.55 62.99
CA GLY A 9 -9.17 46.49 62.31
C GLY A 9 -9.50 46.43 60.82
N LEU A 10 -8.57 46.94 60.01
CA LEU A 10 -8.55 46.92 58.55
C LEU A 10 -8.02 45.55 58.08
N PHE A 11 -8.81 44.76 57.34
CA PHE A 11 -8.31 43.57 56.64
C PHE A 11 -9.00 43.38 55.29
N LEU A 12 -8.20 43.44 54.22
CA LEU A 12 -8.45 42.88 52.89
C LEU A 12 -7.18 42.08 52.51
N PRO A 13 -7.21 41.13 51.58
CA PRO A 13 -8.17 40.04 51.32
C PRO A 13 -7.41 38.68 51.31
N PRO A 14 -8.01 37.58 50.80
CA PRO A 14 -7.26 36.88 49.77
C PRO A 14 -8.08 36.72 48.49
N ASN A 15 -7.49 37.23 47.42
CA ASN A 15 -7.85 36.98 46.04
C ASN A 15 -7.75 35.47 45.80
N SER A 16 -8.87 34.76 45.72
CA SER A 16 -8.86 33.34 45.38
C SER A 16 -8.47 33.19 43.91
N PRO A 17 -7.40 32.47 43.56
CA PRO A 17 -7.13 32.15 42.17
C PRO A 17 -8.23 31.21 41.68
N HIS A 18 -9.03 31.68 40.72
CA HIS A 18 -9.89 30.77 39.96
C HIS A 18 -8.99 29.74 39.29
N PRO A 19 -9.20 28.43 39.50
CA PRO A 19 -8.48 27.42 38.74
C PRO A 19 -8.85 27.58 37.27
N MET A 20 -7.87 27.94 36.44
CA MET A 20 -7.99 27.82 34.98
C MET A 20 -8.31 26.35 34.68
N LYS A 21 -9.57 26.08 34.33
CA LYS A 21 -9.99 24.81 33.75
C LYS A 21 -9.30 24.69 32.39
N LEU A 22 -8.12 24.08 32.38
CA LEU A 22 -7.42 23.67 31.17
C LEU A 22 -8.38 22.78 30.39
N LYS A 23 -8.85 23.25 29.24
CA LYS A 23 -9.73 22.51 28.34
C LYS A 23 -8.92 21.36 27.72
N ILE A 24 -8.91 20.21 28.40
CA ILE A 24 -8.36 18.92 27.95
C ILE A 24 -9.27 18.34 26.86
N ALA A 25 -9.46 19.07 25.76
CA ALA A 25 -10.22 18.59 24.61
C ALA A 25 -9.35 18.48 23.35
N SER A 26 -8.15 19.07 23.35
CA SER A 26 -7.34 19.21 22.12
C SER A 26 -6.21 18.17 21.98
N ALA A 27 -6.02 17.26 22.94
CA ALA A 27 -4.91 16.29 22.90
C ALA A 27 -5.30 14.90 22.35
N MET A 28 -6.59 14.56 22.25
CA MET A 28 -7.04 13.23 21.79
C MET A 28 -7.12 13.09 20.25
N ALA A 29 -7.12 14.18 19.48
CA ALA A 29 -7.19 14.10 18.02
C ALA A 29 -5.84 13.72 17.35
N LEU A 30 -4.73 13.76 18.09
CA LEU A 30 -3.39 13.52 17.52
C LEU A 30 -2.98 12.03 17.50
N PHE A 31 -3.68 11.16 18.24
CA PHE A 31 -3.28 9.76 18.40
C PHE A 31 -4.05 8.76 17.51
N CYS A 32 -5.14 9.17 16.85
CA CYS A 32 -5.90 8.27 15.98
C CYS A 32 -5.31 8.15 14.55
N GLY A 33 -4.24 8.89 14.21
CA GLY A 33 -3.68 8.92 12.85
C GLY A 33 -2.44 8.05 12.61
N LEU A 34 -1.94 7.32 13.61
CA LEU A 34 -0.61 6.68 13.55
C LEU A 34 -0.61 5.18 13.17
N THR A 35 -1.75 4.57 12.85
CA THR A 35 -1.79 3.13 12.54
C THR A 35 -2.50 2.80 11.23
N ALA A 36 -2.32 3.61 10.19
CA ALA A 36 -2.47 3.10 8.84
C ALA A 36 -1.25 2.20 8.55
N VAL A 37 -1.30 0.94 8.98
CA VAL A 37 -0.31 -0.05 8.57
C VAL A 37 -0.52 -0.26 7.07
N SER A 38 0.40 0.28 6.28
CA SER A 38 0.45 0.03 4.85
C SER A 38 0.98 -1.36 4.62
N ASN A 39 0.17 -2.23 4.02
CA ASN A 39 0.65 -3.52 3.55
C ASN A 39 0.89 -3.43 2.04
N ALA A 40 2.15 -3.63 1.63
CA ALA A 40 2.55 -3.84 0.25
C ALA A 40 3.01 -5.28 0.10
N PHE A 41 2.67 -5.89 -1.03
CA PHE A 41 2.94 -7.28 -1.33
C PHE A 41 3.61 -7.38 -2.69
N THR A 42 4.53 -8.33 -2.80
CA THR A 42 5.19 -8.69 -4.04
C THR A 42 5.20 -10.20 -4.15
N LEU A 43 4.86 -10.70 -5.32
CA LEU A 43 4.97 -12.10 -5.69
C LEU A 43 5.89 -12.17 -6.90
N ASP A 44 7.03 -12.84 -6.74
CA ASP A 44 7.98 -13.12 -7.81
C ASP A 44 8.04 -14.63 -8.09
N PHE A 45 8.61 -14.98 -9.24
CA PHE A 45 8.81 -16.38 -9.62
C PHE A 45 10.19 -16.91 -9.23
N VAL A 46 11.03 -16.11 -8.57
CA VAL A 46 12.38 -16.53 -8.14
C VAL A 46 12.31 -17.65 -7.10
N GLY A 47 11.32 -17.56 -6.20
CA GLY A 47 11.05 -18.59 -5.20
C GLY A 47 10.15 -19.74 -5.66
N TYR A 48 9.71 -19.76 -6.92
CA TYR A 48 8.83 -20.83 -7.42
C TYR A 48 9.65 -22.06 -7.79
N GLU A 49 9.45 -23.16 -7.07
CA GLU A 49 10.19 -24.42 -7.28
C GLU A 49 9.65 -25.27 -8.46
N GLY A 50 8.50 -24.87 -9.03
CA GLY A 50 7.93 -25.55 -10.19
C GLY A 50 8.54 -25.07 -11.51
N THR A 51 8.43 -25.87 -12.55
CA THR A 51 8.88 -25.51 -13.91
C THR A 51 7.74 -25.08 -14.83
N THR A 52 6.49 -25.37 -14.47
CA THR A 52 5.31 -25.04 -15.28
C THR A 52 4.15 -24.67 -14.38
N LEU A 53 3.33 -23.71 -14.82
CA LEU A 53 2.01 -23.53 -14.24
C LEU A 53 1.17 -24.78 -14.60
N PRO A 54 0.58 -25.47 -13.62
CA PRO A 54 -0.27 -26.62 -13.91
C PRO A 54 -1.48 -26.19 -14.77
N PRO A 55 -2.08 -27.13 -15.53
CA PRO A 55 -3.29 -26.86 -16.32
C PRO A 55 -4.53 -26.56 -15.45
N ASN A 56 -4.41 -26.72 -14.13
CA ASN A 56 -5.38 -26.23 -13.14
C ASN A 56 -4.86 -24.93 -12.54
N PRO A 57 -5.74 -24.01 -12.12
CA PRO A 57 -5.31 -22.75 -11.51
C PRO A 57 -4.25 -22.97 -10.44
N LEU A 58 -3.09 -22.31 -10.58
CA LEU A 58 -2.15 -22.22 -9.49
C LEU A 58 -2.70 -21.20 -8.49
N VAL A 59 -2.81 -21.60 -7.24
CA VAL A 59 -3.24 -20.70 -6.16
C VAL A 59 -2.09 -20.57 -5.19
N ILE A 60 -1.64 -19.34 -4.96
CA ILE A 60 -0.57 -19.00 -4.04
C ILE A 60 -1.17 -18.22 -2.87
N PHE A 61 -0.99 -18.73 -1.66
CA PHE A 61 -1.35 -18.01 -0.44
C PHE A 61 -0.27 -16.98 -0.12
N VAL A 62 -0.65 -15.70 -0.04
CA VAL A 62 0.24 -14.61 0.33
C VAL A 62 -0.05 -14.21 1.79
N PRO A 63 0.89 -14.49 2.73
CA PRO A 63 0.69 -14.17 4.13
C PRO A 63 0.37 -12.70 4.36
N GLY A 64 -0.72 -12.42 5.09
CA GLY A 64 -1.20 -11.06 5.36
C GLY A 64 -2.11 -10.46 4.29
N TYR A 65 -2.26 -11.11 3.13
CA TYR A 65 -3.14 -10.67 2.05
C TYR A 65 -4.31 -11.64 1.79
N GLY A 66 -3.99 -12.90 1.50
CA GLY A 66 -4.94 -13.90 1.00
C GLY A 66 -4.42 -14.63 -0.24
N ASP A 67 -5.31 -15.33 -0.94
CA ASP A 67 -4.94 -16.11 -2.11
C ASP A 67 -4.83 -15.25 -3.38
N VAL A 68 -3.84 -15.57 -4.20
CA VAL A 68 -3.70 -15.08 -5.57
C VAL A 68 -3.76 -16.28 -6.51
N ARG A 69 -4.70 -16.24 -7.44
CA ARG A 69 -4.95 -17.33 -8.39
C ARG A 69 -4.46 -16.96 -9.78
N PHE A 70 -3.79 -17.90 -10.42
CA PHE A 70 -3.23 -17.81 -11.75
C PHE A 70 -3.91 -18.84 -12.64
N ASP A 71 -4.60 -18.38 -13.67
CA ASP A 71 -5.21 -19.24 -14.69
C ASP A 71 -4.52 -18.98 -16.03
N ALA A 72 -3.81 -19.99 -16.55
CA ALA A 72 -3.42 -19.98 -17.95
C ALA A 72 -4.67 -20.13 -18.83
N ALA A 73 -4.72 -19.44 -19.97
CA ALA A 73 -5.80 -19.64 -20.93
C ALA A 73 -5.84 -21.09 -21.44
N ASN A 74 -7.04 -21.55 -21.85
CA ASN A 74 -7.23 -22.92 -22.31
C ASN A 74 -6.27 -23.25 -23.47
N GLY A 75 -5.38 -24.22 -23.23
CA GLY A 75 -4.39 -24.68 -24.20
C GLY A 75 -3.00 -24.05 -24.07
N SER A 76 -2.83 -23.03 -23.21
CA SER A 76 -1.52 -22.47 -22.86
C SER A 76 -0.82 -23.32 -21.82
N THR A 77 0.49 -23.54 -22.01
CA THR A 77 1.37 -24.15 -20.99
C THR A 77 2.41 -23.12 -20.62
N LEU A 78 2.11 -22.33 -19.60
CA LEU A 78 3.04 -21.29 -19.14
C LEU A 78 4.17 -21.95 -18.36
N VAL A 79 5.40 -21.67 -18.77
CA VAL A 79 6.62 -22.25 -18.21
C VAL A 79 7.29 -21.22 -17.32
N VAL A 80 7.84 -21.63 -16.18
CA VAL A 80 8.74 -20.77 -15.41
C VAL A 80 10.17 -21.09 -15.81
N ASP A 81 10.83 -20.11 -16.43
CA ASP A 81 12.20 -20.25 -16.90
C ASP A 81 13.03 -18.98 -16.64
N SER A 82 14.35 -19.11 -16.75
CA SER A 82 15.33 -18.05 -16.52
C SER A 82 16.12 -17.68 -17.78
N ALA A 83 15.72 -18.26 -18.92
CA ALA A 83 16.46 -18.23 -20.17
C ALA A 83 15.59 -17.64 -21.28
N TYR A 84 15.47 -16.32 -21.29
CA TYR A 84 14.86 -15.62 -22.44
C TYR A 84 15.72 -15.85 -23.68
N GLN A 85 15.09 -16.31 -24.76
CA GLN A 85 15.78 -16.61 -26.02
C GLN A 85 16.47 -15.38 -26.63
N ASN A 86 16.05 -14.17 -26.24
CA ASN A 86 16.49 -12.90 -26.80
C ASN A 86 17.58 -12.17 -25.98
N ASP A 87 17.79 -12.49 -24.70
CA ASP A 87 18.65 -11.69 -23.79
C ASP A 87 20.01 -12.31 -23.43
N ASN A 88 20.46 -13.31 -24.20
CA ASN A 88 21.83 -13.86 -24.11
C ASN A 88 22.26 -14.34 -22.70
N GLY A 89 21.28 -14.71 -21.86
CA GLY A 89 21.50 -15.41 -20.58
C GLY A 89 21.96 -14.52 -19.42
N SER A 90 21.00 -13.89 -18.75
CA SER A 90 20.90 -13.89 -17.28
C SER A 90 19.66 -13.11 -16.89
N ALA A 91 18.55 -13.80 -16.74
CA ALA A 91 17.39 -13.25 -16.06
C ALA A 91 17.00 -14.11 -14.87
N ALA A 92 16.47 -13.46 -13.86
CA ALA A 92 15.82 -14.15 -12.77
C ALA A 92 14.59 -14.92 -13.30
N PRO A 93 14.23 -16.05 -12.68
CA PRO A 93 13.08 -16.85 -13.11
C PRO A 93 11.83 -15.99 -13.29
N SER A 94 11.15 -16.15 -14.42
CA SER A 94 9.87 -15.51 -14.69
C SER A 94 8.93 -16.50 -15.35
N LEU A 95 7.65 -16.12 -15.39
CA LEU A 95 6.66 -16.86 -16.13
C LEU A 95 6.71 -16.46 -17.61
N SER A 96 7.18 -17.38 -18.45
CA SER A 96 7.40 -17.22 -19.88
C SER A 96 6.09 -17.23 -20.66
N PHE A 97 5.98 -16.36 -21.66
CA PHE A 97 4.82 -16.23 -22.57
C PHE A 97 5.26 -16.45 -24.02
N ASP A 98 4.47 -17.25 -24.73
CA ASP A 98 4.45 -17.27 -26.19
C ASP A 98 3.38 -16.30 -26.76
N GLU A 99 3.41 -16.06 -28.09
CA GLU A 99 2.52 -15.11 -28.79
C GLU A 99 1.01 -15.33 -28.57
N ARG A 100 0.61 -16.54 -28.15
CA ARG A 100 -0.80 -16.92 -27.94
C ARG A 100 -1.14 -17.12 -26.48
N ASP A 101 -0.18 -16.92 -25.61
CA ASP A 101 -0.35 -17.14 -24.20
C ASP A 101 -1.06 -15.97 -23.54
N ALA A 102 -1.94 -16.36 -22.64
CA ALA A 102 -2.74 -15.46 -21.84
C ALA A 102 -2.76 -15.98 -20.41
N LEU A 103 -2.52 -15.08 -19.47
CA LEU A 103 -2.59 -15.35 -18.05
C LEU A 103 -3.69 -14.47 -17.45
N LYS A 104 -4.58 -15.10 -16.70
CA LYS A 104 -5.49 -14.39 -15.81
C LYS A 104 -4.95 -14.47 -14.39
N VAL A 105 -4.75 -13.29 -13.78
CA VAL A 105 -4.41 -13.17 -12.35
C VAL A 105 -5.65 -12.69 -11.62
N THR A 106 -6.08 -13.45 -10.61
CA THR A 106 -7.26 -13.15 -9.79
C THR A 106 -6.83 -12.98 -8.34
N PHE A 107 -7.16 -11.83 -7.77
CA PHE A 107 -6.92 -11.50 -6.38
C PHE A 107 -8.14 -11.92 -5.55
N LEU A 108 -7.97 -12.94 -4.70
CA LEU A 108 -9.06 -13.51 -3.88
C LEU A 108 -9.11 -12.94 -2.45
N GLY A 109 -8.13 -12.10 -2.09
CA GLY A 109 -8.04 -11.42 -0.81
C GLY A 109 -8.83 -10.11 -0.75
N ALA A 110 -8.33 -9.17 0.05
CA ALA A 110 -8.83 -7.79 0.07
C ALA A 110 -8.56 -7.08 -1.27
N GLN A 111 -9.34 -6.04 -1.57
CA GLN A 111 -9.19 -5.27 -2.81
C GLN A 111 -7.74 -4.80 -3.00
N PRO A 112 -7.05 -5.22 -4.08
CA PRO A 112 -5.71 -4.74 -4.37
C PRO A 112 -5.77 -3.33 -4.93
N LEU A 113 -4.80 -2.51 -4.54
CA LEU A 113 -4.59 -1.14 -4.96
C LEU A 113 -3.21 -1.03 -5.60
N ASN A 114 -3.04 -0.10 -6.55
CA ASN A 114 -1.74 0.15 -7.20
C ASN A 114 -1.08 -1.15 -7.70
N VAL A 115 -1.84 -1.98 -8.40
CA VAL A 115 -1.35 -3.23 -8.97
C VAL A 115 -0.39 -2.93 -10.11
N ASP A 116 0.81 -3.49 -10.04
CA ASP A 116 1.85 -3.35 -11.03
C ASP A 116 2.41 -4.71 -11.44
N PHE A 117 2.81 -4.83 -12.71
CA PHE A 117 3.28 -6.06 -13.32
C PHE A 117 4.64 -5.80 -13.97
N ASP A 118 5.67 -6.47 -13.45
CA ASP A 118 7.03 -6.33 -13.93
C ASP A 118 7.32 -7.37 -15.00
N PHE A 119 7.67 -6.91 -16.19
CA PHE A 119 8.00 -7.76 -17.33
C PHE A 119 9.49 -7.67 -17.68
N VAL A 120 10.01 -8.76 -18.23
CA VAL A 120 11.42 -8.93 -18.60
C VAL A 120 11.52 -9.65 -19.94
N GLY A 121 12.65 -9.54 -20.63
CA GLY A 121 12.83 -10.17 -21.94
C GLY A 121 11.93 -9.61 -23.04
N VAL A 122 11.48 -8.36 -22.94
CA VAL A 122 10.63 -7.73 -23.97
C VAL A 122 11.50 -7.13 -25.07
N SER A 123 11.41 -7.69 -26.27
CA SER A 123 12.16 -7.25 -27.46
C SER A 123 11.47 -6.15 -28.27
N ALA A 124 12.19 -5.59 -29.25
CA ALA A 124 11.65 -4.58 -30.14
C ALA A 124 10.47 -5.13 -30.96
N GLY A 125 9.29 -4.51 -30.82
CA GLY A 125 8.06 -4.95 -31.49
C GLY A 125 7.18 -5.86 -30.62
N GLU A 126 7.64 -6.22 -29.43
CA GLU A 126 6.84 -6.90 -28.40
C GLU A 126 6.30 -5.90 -27.39
N ASN A 127 5.13 -6.21 -26.81
CA ASN A 127 4.58 -5.45 -25.70
C ASN A 127 3.60 -6.31 -24.89
N PHE A 128 3.60 -6.15 -23.57
CA PHE A 128 2.57 -6.75 -22.74
C PHE A 128 1.35 -5.83 -22.65
N THR A 129 0.17 -6.45 -22.71
CA THR A 129 -1.08 -5.78 -22.40
C THR A 129 -1.66 -6.34 -21.12
N VAL A 130 -1.93 -5.45 -20.17
CA VAL A 130 -2.61 -5.76 -18.92
C VAL A 130 -3.97 -5.08 -18.95
N GLN A 131 -5.03 -5.87 -18.84
CA GLN A 131 -6.40 -5.38 -18.93
C GLN A 131 -7.25 -5.94 -17.79
N PRO A 132 -8.10 -5.14 -17.13
CA PRO A 132 -9.07 -5.67 -16.20
C PRO A 132 -10.01 -6.67 -16.89
N ALA A 133 -10.30 -7.80 -16.25
CA ALA A 133 -11.30 -8.73 -16.74
C ALA A 133 -12.70 -8.14 -16.51
N LEU A 134 -13.43 -7.86 -17.59
CA LEU A 134 -14.65 -7.04 -17.57
C LEU A 134 -15.81 -7.60 -16.73
N PHE A 135 -15.79 -8.88 -16.38
CA PHE A 135 -16.86 -9.57 -15.65
C PHE A 135 -16.39 -10.30 -14.39
N GLU A 136 -15.10 -10.14 -14.03
CA GLU A 136 -14.51 -10.81 -12.88
C GLU A 136 -13.87 -9.76 -11.98
N ALA A 137 -14.33 -9.69 -10.73
CA ALA A 137 -13.81 -8.71 -9.78
C ALA A 137 -12.32 -8.98 -9.51
N GLN A 138 -11.53 -7.91 -9.39
CA GLN A 138 -10.12 -7.96 -8.97
C GLN A 138 -9.28 -8.93 -9.84
N SER A 139 -9.58 -8.96 -11.13
CA SER A 139 -8.97 -9.88 -12.08
C SER A 139 -8.35 -9.12 -13.24
N TYR A 140 -7.17 -9.57 -13.68
CA TYR A 140 -6.39 -8.96 -14.75
C TYR A 140 -6.01 -10.01 -15.77
N LEU A 141 -6.19 -9.69 -17.04
CA LEU A 141 -5.75 -10.46 -18.19
C LEU A 141 -4.45 -9.87 -18.71
N ILE A 142 -3.45 -10.74 -18.87
CA ILE A 142 -2.10 -10.41 -19.31
C ILE A 142 -1.84 -11.21 -20.58
N ASN A 143 -1.52 -10.51 -21.66
CA ASN A 143 -1.20 -11.12 -22.95
C ASN A 143 0.05 -10.45 -23.54
N LEU A 144 0.89 -11.24 -24.19
CA LEU A 144 1.97 -10.74 -25.03
C LEU A 144 1.41 -10.34 -26.40
N GLN A 145 1.80 -9.16 -26.89
CA GLN A 145 1.57 -8.70 -28.25
C GLN A 145 2.90 -8.64 -28.99
N GLY A 146 2.88 -8.95 -30.29
CA GLY A 146 4.08 -9.04 -31.11
C GLY A 146 4.45 -10.49 -31.41
N SER A 147 5.44 -10.68 -32.28
CA SER A 147 5.92 -12.00 -32.66
C SER A 147 7.31 -12.25 -32.09
N GLY A 148 7.37 -12.85 -30.91
CA GLY A 148 8.63 -13.31 -30.36
C GLY A 148 8.46 -14.15 -29.12
N ASN A 149 9.57 -14.78 -28.74
CA ASN A 149 9.64 -15.81 -27.73
C ASN A 149 10.63 -15.38 -26.64
N GLY A 150 10.28 -15.64 -25.39
CA GLY A 150 11.15 -15.36 -24.25
C GLY A 150 10.90 -14.00 -23.60
N ALA A 151 9.69 -13.45 -23.68
CA ALA A 151 9.26 -12.42 -22.75
C ALA A 151 8.54 -13.07 -21.57
N GLY A 152 8.66 -12.49 -20.38
CA GLY A 152 8.07 -13.10 -19.19
C GLY A 152 7.62 -12.12 -18.12
N LEU A 153 6.66 -12.58 -17.31
CA LEU A 153 6.19 -11.89 -16.12
C LEU A 153 7.10 -12.25 -14.94
N TYR A 154 7.90 -11.29 -14.49
CA TYR A 154 8.86 -11.48 -13.41
C TYR A 154 8.23 -11.37 -12.03
N ALA A 155 7.43 -10.32 -11.81
CA ALA A 155 6.81 -10.07 -10.53
C ALA A 155 5.47 -9.35 -10.66
N ILE A 156 4.65 -9.50 -9.62
CA ILE A 156 3.41 -8.77 -9.43
C ILE A 156 3.50 -8.07 -8.08
N SER A 157 3.23 -6.76 -8.05
CA SER A 157 3.20 -6.00 -6.81
C SER A 157 1.87 -5.26 -6.62
N TRP A 158 1.42 -5.15 -5.38
CA TRP A 158 0.17 -4.46 -5.04
C TRP A 158 0.18 -3.97 -3.59
N GLN A 159 -0.78 -3.09 -3.27
CA GLN A 159 -1.01 -2.54 -1.95
C GLN A 159 -2.43 -2.88 -1.49
N GLN A 160 -2.64 -3.03 -0.18
CA GLN A 160 -3.99 -3.23 0.38
C GLN A 160 -4.61 -1.93 0.91
N THR A 161 -3.77 -0.96 1.29
CA THR A 161 -4.19 0.32 1.85
C THR A 161 -3.48 1.44 1.10
N ALA A 162 -4.26 2.37 0.55
CA ALA A 162 -3.71 3.57 -0.09
C ALA A 162 -2.97 4.38 0.99
N VAL A 163 -1.65 4.49 0.86
CA VAL A 163 -0.85 5.33 1.76
C VAL A 163 -1.03 6.79 1.35
N PRO A 164 -1.56 7.67 2.23
CA PRO A 164 -1.29 9.08 2.09
C PRO A 164 0.22 9.24 2.31
N GLU A 165 0.95 9.69 1.29
CA GLU A 165 2.40 9.83 1.38
C GLU A 165 2.83 10.44 2.73
N PRO A 166 3.78 9.83 3.46
CA PRO A 166 4.17 10.29 4.80
C PRO A 166 4.52 11.79 4.84
N SER A 167 5.06 12.29 3.73
CA SER A 167 5.42 13.68 3.52
C SER A 167 4.23 14.64 3.63
N SER A 168 3.07 14.30 3.05
CA SER A 168 1.92 15.19 3.00
C SER A 168 1.15 15.23 4.32
N SER A 169 1.07 14.10 5.02
CA SER A 169 0.53 14.03 6.38
C SER A 169 1.40 14.79 7.40
N LEU A 170 2.73 14.67 7.31
CA LEU A 170 3.67 15.44 8.13
C LEU A 170 3.58 16.95 7.85
N LEU A 171 3.51 17.36 6.58
CA LEU A 171 3.36 18.77 6.20
C LEU A 171 2.04 19.37 6.72
N GLY A 172 0.94 18.61 6.64
CA GLY A 172 -0.33 19.00 7.24
C GLY A 172 -0.23 19.20 8.76
N LEU A 173 0.51 18.31 9.44
CA LEU A 173 0.74 18.38 10.88
C LEU A 173 1.63 19.58 11.26
N LEU A 174 2.70 19.82 10.50
CA LEU A 174 3.57 20.99 10.70
C LEU A 174 2.83 22.31 10.44
N GLY A 175 2.01 22.37 9.38
CA GLY A 175 1.20 23.55 9.06
C GLY A 175 0.16 23.86 10.14
N THR A 176 -0.52 22.83 10.65
CA THR A 176 -1.49 23.00 11.76
C THR A 176 -0.80 23.37 13.07
N ALA A 177 0.35 22.76 13.39
CA ALA A 177 1.15 23.13 14.56
C ALA A 177 1.63 24.60 14.51
N ALA A 178 2.09 25.08 13.35
CA ALA A 178 2.50 26.46 13.16
C ALA A 178 1.35 27.45 13.39
N LEU A 179 0.14 27.15 12.91
CA LEU A 179 -1.05 27.98 13.12
C LEU A 179 -1.48 28.01 14.60
N VAL A 180 -1.42 26.88 15.30
CA VAL A 180 -1.73 26.81 16.74
C VAL A 180 -0.70 27.58 17.57
N LEU A 181 0.59 27.46 17.25
CA LEU A 181 1.65 28.20 17.93
C LEU A 181 1.58 29.70 17.66
N ARG A 182 1.18 30.11 16.45
CA ARG A 182 0.94 31.53 16.12
C ARG A 182 -0.18 32.14 16.95
N ARG A 183 -1.27 31.39 17.19
CA ARG A 183 -2.40 31.85 18.04
C ARG A 183 -2.07 31.97 19.52
N ARG A 184 -0.97 31.39 20.00
CA ARG A 184 -0.52 31.51 21.41
C ARG A 184 0.43 32.67 21.65
N ARG A 185 0.90 33.34 20.60
CA ARG A 185 1.85 34.47 20.68
C ARG A 185 1.23 35.83 20.37
N ALA A 186 -0.03 35.89 19.94
CA ALA A 186 -0.83 37.10 19.84
C ALA A 186 -1.73 37.20 21.06
#